data_AF-A0A9P2MWT9-F1
#
_entry.id   AF-A0A9P2MWT9-F1
#
_cell.length_a   1.000
_cell.length_b   1.000
_cell.length_c   1.000
_cell.angle_alpha   90.00
_cell.angle_beta   90.00
_cell.angle_gamma   90.00
#
_symmetry.space_group_name_H-M   'P 1'
#
loop_
_entity.id
_entity.type
_entity.pdbx_description
1 polymer ?
#
loop_
_entity_poly.entity_id
_entity_poly.type
_entity_poly.pdbx_seq_one_letter_code
_entity_poly.pdbx_strand_id
1 'polypeptide(L)'
;MGFRNSASCLIEAKCSRADLLADRNKRFRKNPSLGMGDWRFFISEPGIISVEDLPPGWGLLHVVNGRVRKVHGWPKGNCCWGNPDDKPFTGNKQVECDYMLSALRRMELRGHLNEIYDGVIVNKKEGNAA
;
A
#
# COMPACT_ATOMS: atom_id res chain seq x y z
N MET A 1 2.37 -1.34 0.43
CA MET A 1 1.87 -0.94 -0.91
C MET A 1 0.98 -2.04 -1.45
N GLY A 2 -0.16 -1.71 -2.04
CA GLY A 2 -1.05 -2.66 -2.73
C GLY A 2 -1.25 -2.28 -4.19
N PHE A 3 -1.46 -3.28 -5.05
CA PHE A 3 -1.65 -3.08 -6.49
C PHE A 3 -2.97 -3.70 -6.95
N ARG A 4 -3.64 -3.00 -7.86
CA ARG A 4 -4.81 -3.43 -8.62
C ARG A 4 -4.54 -3.10 -10.09
N ASN A 5 -5.15 -3.84 -11.02
CA ASN A 5 -4.93 -3.72 -12.47
C ASN A 5 -4.81 -2.26 -12.98
N SER A 6 -5.62 -1.35 -12.46
CA SER A 6 -5.65 0.06 -12.87
C SER A 6 -5.28 1.06 -11.77
N ALA A 7 -4.81 0.62 -10.60
CA ALA A 7 -4.56 1.51 -9.46
C ALA A 7 -3.52 0.98 -8.49
N SER A 8 -2.68 1.87 -7.97
CA SER A 8 -1.76 1.57 -6.88
C SER A 8 -2.22 2.27 -5.59
N CYS A 9 -2.14 1.56 -4.46
CA CYS A 9 -2.57 2.05 -3.15
C CYS A 9 -1.43 2.05 -2.12
N LEU A 10 -1.00 3.23 -1.68
CA LEU A 10 -0.02 3.41 -0.60
C LEU A 10 -0.76 3.50 0.72
N ILE A 11 -0.31 2.72 1.70
CA ILE A 11 -0.82 2.76 3.07
C ILE A 11 0.39 3.02 3.96
N GLU A 12 0.36 4.14 4.70
CA GLU A 12 1.36 4.48 5.69
C GLU A 12 0.80 4.26 7.09
N ALA A 13 1.38 3.30 7.82
CA ALA A 13 0.99 3.02 9.19
C ALA A 13 1.59 4.04 10.14
N LYS A 14 0.77 4.56 11.07
CA LYS A 14 1.16 5.48 12.12
C LYS A 14 0.76 4.97 13.49
N CYS A 15 1.74 4.88 14.38
CA CYS A 15 1.55 4.34 15.74
C CYS A 15 1.54 5.43 16.82
N SER A 16 1.85 6.69 16.48
CA SER A 16 1.79 7.81 17.43
C SER A 16 1.68 9.17 16.73
N ARG A 17 1.32 10.22 17.49
CA ARG A 17 1.33 11.61 17.00
C ARG A 17 2.73 12.05 16.57
N ALA A 18 3.77 11.63 17.28
CA ALA A 18 5.16 11.96 16.94
C ALA A 18 5.56 11.36 15.58
N ASP A 19 5.15 10.12 15.31
CA ASP A 19 5.40 9.45 14.03
C ASP A 19 4.63 10.11 12.86
N LEU A 20 3.43 10.64 13.10
CA LEU A 20 2.72 11.47 12.13
C LEU A 20 3.48 12.78 11.85
N LEU A 21 3.96 13.46 12.89
CA LEU A 21 4.69 14.73 12.76
C LEU A 21 6.01 14.55 12.02
N ALA A 22 6.76 13.48 12.29
CA ALA A 22 7.98 13.15 11.58
C ALA A 22 7.73 12.94 10.07
N ASP A 23 6.56 12.41 9.71
CA ASP A 23 6.17 12.17 8.32
C ASP A 23 6.05 13.45 7.48
N ARG A 24 5.66 14.57 8.12
CA ARG A 24 5.43 15.86 7.43
C ARG A 24 6.68 16.37 6.71
N ASN A 25 7.86 15.94 7.15
CA ASN A 25 9.15 16.34 6.59
C ASN A 25 9.57 15.55 5.34
N LYS A 26 8.84 14.49 4.96
CA LYS A 26 9.18 13.69 3.78
C LYS A 26 9.10 14.53 2.50
N ARG A 27 10.06 14.36 1.59
CA ARG A 27 10.15 15.14 0.33
C ARG A 27 8.87 15.13 -0.50
N PHE A 28 8.18 13.99 -0.56
CA PHE A 28 6.95 13.81 -1.34
C PHE A 28 5.70 14.40 -0.64
N ARG A 29 5.83 14.95 0.57
CA ARG A 29 4.82 15.82 1.19
C ARG A 29 4.87 17.23 0.62
N LYS A 30 6.07 17.70 0.25
CA LYS A 30 6.26 19.00 -0.41
C LYS A 30 5.96 18.93 -1.90
N ASN A 31 6.35 17.84 -2.56
CA ASN A 31 6.07 17.61 -3.97
C ASN A 31 5.36 16.25 -4.16
N PRO A 32 4.01 16.23 -4.21
CA PRO A 32 3.22 15.01 -4.33
C PRO A 32 3.54 14.14 -5.54
N SER A 33 4.07 14.71 -6.64
CA SER A 33 4.42 13.96 -7.87
C SER A 33 5.63 13.04 -7.69
N LEU A 34 6.45 13.25 -6.65
CA LEU A 34 7.53 12.34 -6.29
C LEU A 34 7.05 11.11 -5.50
N GLY A 35 5.81 11.13 -5.00
CA GLY A 35 5.22 10.06 -4.21
C GLY A 35 4.67 8.92 -5.06
N MET A 36 4.74 7.69 -4.54
CA MET A 36 4.07 6.52 -5.10
C MET A 36 2.60 6.45 -4.68
N GLY A 37 1.81 5.64 -5.38
CA GLY A 37 0.41 5.41 -5.06
C GLY A 37 -0.52 6.43 -5.70
N ASP A 38 -1.45 5.94 -6.51
CA ASP A 38 -2.58 6.71 -7.02
C ASP A 38 -3.57 7.05 -5.90
N TRP A 39 -3.74 6.09 -4.99
CA TRP A 39 -4.47 6.23 -3.74
C TRP A 39 -3.50 6.21 -2.57
N ARG A 40 -3.69 7.09 -1.60
CA ARG A 40 -2.80 7.23 -0.45
C ARG A 40 -3.61 7.31 0.82
N PHE A 41 -3.32 6.41 1.76
CA PHE A 41 -4.01 6.33 3.05
C PHE A 41 -3.01 6.36 4.18
N PHE A 42 -3.41 6.99 5.28
CA PHE A 42 -2.85 6.63 6.56
C PHE A 42 -3.66 5.51 7.20
N ILE A 43 -2.99 4.66 7.98
CA ILE A 43 -3.63 3.68 8.85
C ILE A 43 -3.12 3.83 10.27
N SER A 44 -4.01 3.88 11.26
CA SER A 44 -3.62 4.02 12.67
C SER A 44 -4.71 3.47 13.60
N GLU A 45 -4.44 3.37 14.89
CA GLU A 45 -5.52 3.20 15.87
C GLU A 45 -6.33 4.49 16.01
N PRO A 46 -7.62 4.42 16.43
CA PRO A 46 -8.42 5.61 16.70
C PRO A 46 -7.73 6.56 17.69
N GLY A 47 -7.80 7.86 17.42
CA GLY A 47 -7.21 8.90 18.26
C GLY A 47 -5.77 9.29 17.90
N ILE A 48 -5.07 8.52 17.06
CA ILE A 48 -3.73 8.90 16.59
C ILE A 48 -3.81 9.90 15.44
N ILE A 49 -4.67 9.66 14.45
CA ILE A 49 -4.88 10.57 13.31
C ILE A 49 -6.37 10.89 13.22
N SER A 50 -6.69 12.18 13.12
CA SER A 50 -8.02 12.67 12.79
C SER A 50 -8.09 13.13 11.34
N VAL A 51 -9.30 13.35 10.82
CA VAL A 51 -9.49 13.72 9.41
C VAL A 51 -8.87 15.09 9.10
N GLU A 52 -8.82 15.97 10.10
CA GLU A 52 -8.26 17.32 10.02
C GLU A 52 -6.74 17.32 9.90
N ASP A 53 -6.07 16.24 10.31
CA ASP A 53 -4.62 16.08 10.14
C ASP A 53 -4.23 15.67 8.72
N LEU A 54 -5.20 15.27 7.89
CA LEU A 54 -4.92 14.68 6.58
C LEU A 54 -4.52 15.75 5.57
N PRO A 55 -3.42 15.54 4.82
CA PRO A 55 -3.15 16.33 3.64
C PRO A 55 -4.26 16.14 2.59
N PRO A 56 -4.53 17.14 1.75
CA PRO A 56 -5.54 17.05 0.71
C PRO A 56 -5.38 15.80 -0.16
N GLY A 57 -6.49 15.10 -0.43
CA GLY A 57 -6.54 13.87 -1.24
C GLY A 57 -6.13 12.59 -0.50
N TRP A 58 -5.58 12.67 0.72
CA TRP A 58 -5.28 11.48 1.51
C TRP A 58 -6.54 10.90 2.16
N GLY A 59 -6.61 9.58 2.23
CA GLY A 59 -7.61 8.87 3.02
C GLY A 59 -7.10 8.44 4.39
N LEU A 60 -8.03 7.99 5.22
CA LEU A 60 -7.76 7.50 6.57
C LEU A 60 -8.45 6.18 6.81
N LEU A 61 -7.69 5.25 7.37
CA LEU A 61 -8.14 3.95 7.84
C LEU A 61 -7.82 3.85 9.34
N HIS A 62 -8.72 3.24 10.09
CA HIS A 62 -8.45 2.86 11.48
C HIS A 62 -8.37 1.36 11.65
N VAL A 63 -7.48 0.89 12.53
CA VAL A 63 -7.47 -0.50 12.99
C VAL A 63 -8.19 -0.56 14.32
N VAL A 64 -9.27 -1.35 14.38
CA VAL A 64 -10.05 -1.55 15.60
C VAL A 64 -10.21 -3.05 15.82
N ASN A 65 -9.69 -3.57 16.93
CA ASN A 65 -9.73 -5.00 17.27
C ASN A 65 -9.22 -5.90 16.11
N GLY A 66 -8.07 -5.53 15.53
CA GLY A 66 -7.46 -6.26 14.41
C GLY A 66 -8.18 -6.12 13.07
N ARG A 67 -9.24 -5.31 12.97
CA ARG A 67 -9.98 -5.09 11.73
C ARG A 67 -9.79 -3.67 11.19
N VAL A 68 -9.56 -3.57 9.89
CA VAL A 68 -9.44 -2.28 9.21
C VAL A 68 -10.83 -1.68 8.94
N ARG A 69 -11.01 -0.42 9.34
CA ARG A 69 -12.22 0.38 9.14
C ARG A 69 -11.90 1.59 8.28
N LYS A 70 -12.81 1.89 7.35
CA LYS A 70 -12.70 3.04 6.44
C LYS A 70 -13.24 4.27 7.15
N VAL A 71 -12.42 5.31 7.25
CA VAL A 71 -12.80 6.55 7.96
C VAL A 71 -13.02 7.68 6.96
N HIS A 72 -12.06 7.91 6.06
CA HIS A 72 -12.11 9.02 5.11
C HIS A 72 -11.40 8.69 3.79
N GLY A 73 -11.78 9.39 2.72
CA GLY A 73 -11.09 9.34 1.42
C GLY A 73 -11.17 8.01 0.68
N TRP A 74 -12.09 7.13 1.09
CA TRP A 74 -12.29 5.85 0.42
C TRP A 74 -13.09 6.03 -0.88
N PRO A 75 -12.74 5.33 -1.99
CA PRO A 75 -13.48 5.43 -3.25
C PRO A 75 -14.95 5.07 -3.08
N LYS A 76 -15.85 5.88 -3.67
CA LYS A 76 -17.32 5.71 -3.52
C LYS A 76 -17.82 4.36 -4.03
N GLY A 77 -17.13 3.78 -5.01
CA GLY A 77 -17.50 2.50 -5.61
C GLY A 77 -16.30 1.73 -6.13
N ASN A 78 -16.55 0.50 -6.58
CA ASN A 78 -15.51 -0.38 -7.11
C ASN A 78 -14.91 0.14 -8.43
N CYS A 79 -15.72 0.80 -9.26
CA CYS A 79 -15.29 1.41 -10.53
C CYS A 79 -14.36 2.61 -10.33
N CYS A 80 -14.57 3.38 -9.26
CA CYS A 80 -13.81 4.60 -8.97
C CYS A 80 -12.31 4.35 -8.71
N TRP A 81 -11.92 3.11 -8.37
CA TRP A 81 -10.50 2.80 -8.16
C TRP A 81 -9.65 3.04 -9.40
N GLY A 82 -10.19 2.69 -10.58
CA GLY A 82 -9.47 2.73 -11.84
C GLY A 82 -9.66 3.99 -12.65
N ASN A 83 -10.73 4.74 -12.40
CA ASN A 83 -11.08 5.94 -13.14
C ASN A 83 -10.02 7.05 -12.88
N PRO A 84 -9.36 7.59 -13.91
CA PRO A 84 -8.39 8.67 -13.74
C PRO A 84 -8.94 9.89 -13.00
N ASP A 85 -10.19 10.25 -13.25
CA ASP A 85 -10.81 11.46 -12.67
C ASP A 85 -11.14 11.31 -11.17
N ASP A 86 -11.27 10.07 -10.69
CA ASP A 86 -11.54 9.78 -9.28
C ASP A 86 -10.24 9.73 -8.44
N LYS A 87 -9.08 9.54 -9.06
CA LYS A 87 -7.81 9.36 -8.37
C LYS A 87 -7.30 10.70 -7.82
N PRO A 88 -7.03 10.78 -6.50
CA PRO A 88 -6.50 12.01 -5.92
C PRO A 88 -5.06 12.32 -6.37
N PHE A 89 -4.30 11.31 -6.79
CA PHE A 89 -2.92 11.45 -7.21
C PHE A 89 -2.61 10.64 -8.47
N THR A 90 -1.61 11.11 -9.22
CA THR A 90 -0.87 10.29 -10.18
C THR A 90 0.35 9.73 -9.46
N GLY A 91 0.36 8.43 -9.16
CA GLY A 91 1.49 7.78 -8.51
C GLY A 91 2.71 7.73 -9.42
N ASN A 92 3.90 7.99 -8.88
CA ASN A 92 5.15 7.84 -9.61
C ASN A 92 5.42 6.35 -9.89
N LYS A 93 5.27 5.93 -11.15
CA LYS A 93 5.35 4.53 -11.55
C LYS A 93 6.76 3.96 -11.51
N GLN A 94 7.79 4.80 -11.68
CA GLN A 94 9.17 4.35 -11.56
C GLN A 94 9.47 3.84 -10.14
N VAL A 95 9.13 4.63 -9.12
CA VAL A 95 9.37 4.23 -7.72
C VAL A 95 8.48 3.06 -7.28
N GLU A 96 7.31 2.88 -7.90
CA GLU A 96 6.46 1.70 -7.71
C GLU A 96 7.15 0.44 -8.27
N CYS A 97 7.73 0.53 -9.47
CA CYS A 97 8.55 -0.53 -10.06
C CYS A 97 9.80 -0.84 -9.23
N ASP A 98 10.49 0.18 -8.71
CA ASP A 98 11.66 -0.01 -7.85
C ASP A 98 11.28 -0.75 -6.55
N TYR A 99 10.10 -0.47 -6.00
CA TYR A 99 9.56 -1.20 -4.85
C TYR A 99 9.27 -2.67 -5.21
N MET A 100 8.65 -2.94 -6.36
CA MET A 100 8.38 -4.30 -6.84
C MET A 100 9.69 -5.08 -7.07
N LEU A 101 10.70 -4.46 -7.68
CA LEU A 101 12.02 -5.04 -7.86
C LEU A 101 12.66 -5.37 -6.50
N SER A 102 12.55 -4.48 -5.53
CA SER A 102 13.01 -4.73 -4.16
C SER A 102 12.30 -5.94 -3.53
N ALA A 103 11.00 -6.13 -3.80
CA ALA A 103 10.26 -7.31 -3.33
C ALA A 103 10.72 -8.61 -4.02
N LEU A 104 10.90 -8.59 -5.36
CA LEU A 104 11.43 -9.73 -6.11
C LEU A 104 12.82 -10.13 -5.64
N ARG A 105 13.70 -9.16 -5.37
CA ARG A 105 15.03 -9.44 -4.82
C ARG A 105 14.97 -10.15 -3.46
N ARG A 106 13.98 -9.82 -2.62
CA ARG A 106 13.77 -10.54 -1.34
C ARG A 106 13.31 -11.98 -1.56
N MET A 107 12.55 -12.26 -2.62
CA MET A 107 12.16 -13.62 -3.00
C MET A 107 13.36 -14.43 -3.46
N GLU A 108 14.24 -13.84 -4.27
CA GLU A 108 15.49 -14.46 -4.70
C GLU A 108 16.41 -14.79 -3.53
N LEU A 109 16.62 -13.85 -2.60
CA LEU A 109 17.43 -14.09 -1.41
C LEU A 109 16.88 -15.21 -0.51
N ARG A 110 15.58 -15.51 -0.61
CA ARG A 110 14.94 -16.62 0.10
C ARG A 110 14.89 -17.92 -0.71
N GLY A 111 15.43 -17.93 -1.93
CA GLY A 111 15.46 -19.10 -2.80
C GLY A 111 14.15 -19.36 -3.57
N HIS A 112 13.17 -18.45 -3.49
CA HIS A 112 11.86 -18.64 -4.12
C HIS A 112 11.79 -18.10 -5.57
N LEU A 113 12.88 -17.55 -6.12
CA LEU A 113 12.84 -16.98 -7.47
C LEU A 113 12.67 -18.05 -8.55
N ASN A 114 13.24 -19.24 -8.35
CA ASN A 114 13.13 -20.35 -9.29
C ASN A 114 11.67 -20.80 -9.48
N GLU A 115 10.84 -20.70 -8.43
CA GLU A 115 9.41 -21.04 -8.47
C GLU A 115 8.61 -20.20 -9.48
N ILE A 116 9.09 -19.02 -9.86
CA ILE A 116 8.45 -18.18 -10.88
C ILE A 116 8.54 -18.85 -12.27
N TYR A 117 9.68 -19.48 -12.56
CA TYR A 117 9.96 -20.09 -13.87
C TYR A 117 9.58 -21.57 -13.90
N ASP A 118 9.85 -22.29 -12.81
CA ASP A 118 9.58 -23.72 -12.67
C ASP A 118 8.09 -24.01 -12.45
N GLY A 119 7.32 -22.98 -12.10
CA GLY A 119 5.92 -23.07 -11.70
C GLY A 119 5.77 -23.44 -10.23
N VAL A 120 4.68 -22.97 -9.62
CA VAL A 120 4.35 -23.33 -8.24
C VAL A 120 3.92 -24.80 -8.22
N ILE A 121 4.65 -25.66 -7.50
CA ILE A 121 4.25 -27.06 -7.28
C ILE A 121 3.04 -27.07 -6.33
N VAL A 122 1.85 -26.89 -6.89
CA VAL A 122 0.59 -27.09 -6.18
C VAL A 122 0.37 -28.60 -6.11
N ASN A 123 0.47 -29.20 -4.92
CA ASN A 123 0.34 -30.64 -4.64
C ASN A 123 1.63 -31.46 -4.71
N LYS A 124 2.56 -31.25 -3.77
CA LYS A 124 3.46 -32.35 -3.37
C LYS A 124 2.59 -33.37 -2.63
N LYS A 125 2.19 -34.47 -3.28
CA LYS A 125 1.61 -35.62 -2.57
C LYS A 125 2.58 -35.98 -1.46
N GLU A 126 2.15 -35.87 -0.20
CA GLU A 126 2.91 -36.46 0.90
C GLU A 126 3.11 -37.93 0.54
N GLY A 127 4.38 -38.33 0.40
CA GLY A 127 4.72 -39.67 -0.02
C GLY A 127 4.15 -40.65 0.99
N ASN A 128 3.41 -41.66 0.51
CA ASN A 128 3.13 -42.85 1.31
C ASN A 128 4.47 -43.42 1.75
N ALA A 129 4.77 -43.32 3.05
CA ALA A 129 5.77 -44.14 3.69
C ALA A 129 5.30 -45.60 3.54
N ALA A 130 6.06 -46.39 2.78
CA ALA A 130 5.97 -47.85 2.74
C ALA A 130 7.09 -48.42 3.60
#